data_AF-A0A357N465-F1
#
_entry.id   AF-A0A357N465-F1
#
_cell.length_a   1.000
_cell.length_b   1.000
_cell.length_c   1.000
_cell.angle_alpha   90.00
_cell.angle_beta   90.00
_cell.angle_gamma   90.00
#
_symmetry.space_group_name_H-M   'P 1'
#
loop_
_entity.id
_entity.type
_entity.pdbx_description
1 polymer ?
#
loop_
_entity_poly.entity_id
_entity_poly.type
_entity_poly.pdbx_seq_one_letter_code
_entity_poly.pdbx_strand_id
1 'polypeptide(L)'
;AAHWDHMSAASAARDWDAVRRSAAAIGMELSSQDGVVEEPWGWVIIRSLEQGEPMEYYARRTGPVTARIVENAPANRAQQVGDWVVFDAALVHPAPEEEEQRQHFIPTYAQVHVLERGGFERSWLIDGAHPGEEAWNAFTEGAEAQGWQVWAHSRPDYTVTDPDADEGTLPGLLFTVAQPQGHAPLALHRYLQQSTANWSHPQCWLRLAEACNQERQPHLDVIERYGL
;
A
#
# COMPACT_ATOMS: atom_id res chain seq x y z
N ALA A 1 -16.40 18.46 17.03
CA ALA A 1 -15.07 19.02 16.74
C ALA A 1 -14.14 18.79 17.92
N ALA A 2 -14.27 19.52 19.04
CA ALA A 2 -13.29 19.50 20.14
C ALA A 2 -12.83 18.12 20.65
N HIS A 3 -13.72 17.13 20.81
CA HIS A 3 -13.31 15.78 21.25
C HIS A 3 -12.51 15.01 20.18
N TRP A 4 -12.80 15.23 18.90
CA TRP A 4 -12.04 14.63 17.79
C TRP A 4 -10.66 15.25 17.68
N ASP A 5 -10.59 16.58 17.72
CA ASP A 5 -9.31 17.31 17.69
C ASP A 5 -8.43 16.91 18.89
N HIS A 6 -9.05 16.74 20.06
CA HIS A 6 -8.37 16.25 21.25
C HIS A 6 -7.90 14.79 21.10
N MET A 7 -8.68 13.91 20.48
CA MET A 7 -8.22 12.55 20.18
C MET A 7 -6.99 12.57 19.26
N SER A 8 -6.97 13.38 18.20
CA SER A 8 -5.79 13.48 17.33
C SER A 8 -4.55 13.96 18.10
N ALA A 9 -4.69 15.02 18.90
CA ALA A 9 -3.58 15.52 19.73
C ALA A 9 -3.11 14.49 20.77
N ALA A 10 -4.04 13.81 21.45
CA ALA A 10 -3.74 12.78 22.44
C ALA A 10 -3.08 11.55 21.82
N SER A 11 -3.56 11.09 20.66
CA SER A 11 -2.91 10.00 19.90
C SER A 11 -1.49 10.37 19.51
N ALA A 12 -1.24 11.59 19.02
CA ALA A 12 0.11 12.06 18.69
C ALA A 12 1.04 12.08 19.92
N ALA A 13 0.50 12.37 21.10
CA ALA A 13 1.22 12.30 22.38
C ALA A 13 1.30 10.88 22.98
N ARG A 14 0.68 9.88 22.36
CA ARG A 14 0.49 8.51 22.88
C ARG A 14 -0.23 8.44 24.23
N ASP A 15 -1.08 9.44 24.53
CA ASP A 15 -1.96 9.45 25.71
C ASP A 15 -3.29 8.73 25.38
N TRP A 16 -3.23 7.40 25.39
CA TRP A 16 -4.35 6.55 25.03
C TRP A 16 -5.51 6.63 26.02
N ASP A 17 -5.24 6.93 27.28
CA ASP A 17 -6.28 7.15 28.28
C ASP A 17 -7.10 8.41 27.95
N ALA A 18 -6.44 9.50 27.51
CA ALA A 18 -7.14 10.69 27.02
C ALA A 18 -7.95 10.42 25.75
N VAL A 19 -7.45 9.57 24.84
CA VAL A 19 -8.21 9.12 23.66
C VAL A 19 -9.49 8.41 24.11
N ARG A 20 -9.40 7.43 25.01
CA ARG A 20 -10.58 6.70 25.53
C ARG A 20 -11.58 7.61 26.22
N ARG A 21 -11.12 8.53 27.07
CA ARG A 21 -12.01 9.51 27.74
C ARG A 21 -12.76 10.36 26.71
N SER A 22 -12.09 10.78 25.65
CA SER A 22 -12.68 11.61 24.59
C SER A 22 -13.67 10.84 23.72
N ALA A 23 -13.34 9.58 23.38
CA ALA A 23 -14.23 8.66 22.68
C ALA A 23 -15.51 8.40 23.49
N ALA A 24 -15.37 8.06 24.78
CA ALA A 24 -16.51 7.84 25.67
C ALA A 24 -17.40 9.08 25.82
N ALA A 25 -16.81 10.29 25.86
CA ALA A 25 -17.56 11.54 25.96
C ALA A 25 -18.49 11.81 24.75
N ILE A 26 -18.21 11.21 23.59
CA ILE A 26 -19.05 11.28 22.39
C ILE A 26 -19.84 10.00 22.13
N GLY A 27 -19.88 9.07 23.10
CA GLY A 27 -20.62 7.80 22.98
C GLY A 27 -19.97 6.78 22.05
N MET A 28 -18.67 6.92 21.75
CA MET A 28 -17.92 5.94 20.97
C MET A 28 -17.40 4.83 21.86
N GLU A 29 -17.69 3.58 21.48
CA GLU A 29 -17.21 2.38 22.14
C GLU A 29 -15.91 1.91 21.47
N LEU A 30 -14.85 1.75 22.26
CA LEU A 30 -13.57 1.17 21.83
C LEU A 30 -13.46 -0.24 22.44
N SER A 31 -12.98 -1.21 21.67
CA SER A 31 -12.87 -2.60 22.15
C SER A 31 -11.70 -2.81 23.10
N SER A 32 -10.60 -2.10 22.86
CA SER A 32 -9.44 -2.10 23.75
C SER A 32 -9.80 -1.43 25.08
N GLN A 33 -9.27 -1.92 26.20
CA GLN A 33 -9.54 -1.37 27.54
C GLN A 33 -8.28 -0.79 28.21
N ASP A 34 -7.09 -1.17 27.75
CA ASP A 34 -5.81 -0.69 28.24
C ASP A 34 -4.80 -0.55 27.10
N GLY A 35 -3.67 0.13 27.37
CA GLY A 35 -2.61 0.32 26.39
C GLY A 35 -3.07 1.07 25.13
N VAL A 36 -2.44 0.75 24.01
CA VAL A 36 -2.68 1.35 22.69
C VAL A 36 -4.13 1.12 22.24
N VAL A 37 -4.72 2.14 21.61
CA VAL A 37 -5.98 2.00 20.85
C VAL A 37 -5.62 1.57 19.42
N GLU A 38 -5.68 0.26 19.17
CA GLU A 38 -5.48 -0.33 17.85
C GLU A 38 -6.53 -1.43 17.59
N GLU A 39 -7.45 -1.16 16.67
CA GLU A 39 -8.52 -2.08 16.26
C GLU A 39 -8.94 -1.77 14.80
N PRO A 40 -9.58 -2.69 14.06
CA PRO A 40 -9.89 -2.47 12.66
C PRO A 40 -11.14 -1.58 12.47
N TRP A 41 -10.98 -0.46 11.75
CA TRP A 41 -12.08 0.50 11.45
C TRP A 41 -12.35 0.65 9.94
N GLY A 42 -11.73 -0.19 9.10
CA GLY A 42 -11.92 -0.18 7.65
C GLY A 42 -10.84 0.57 6.86
N TRP A 43 -11.14 0.88 5.61
CA TRP A 43 -10.23 1.54 4.67
C TRP A 43 -10.39 3.07 4.73
N VAL A 44 -9.26 3.77 4.61
CA VAL A 44 -9.20 5.22 4.49
C VAL A 44 -8.10 5.61 3.50
N ILE A 45 -8.14 6.85 3.02
CA ILE A 45 -7.03 7.48 2.31
C ILE A 45 -6.38 8.49 3.26
N ILE A 46 -5.07 8.45 3.38
CA ILE A 46 -4.29 9.43 4.13
C ILE A 46 -3.63 10.38 3.15
N ARG A 47 -3.94 11.67 3.30
CA ARG A 47 -3.30 12.75 2.55
C ARG A 47 -2.11 13.29 3.34
N SER A 48 -0.92 12.96 2.90
CA SER A 48 0.37 13.41 3.45
C SER A 48 0.91 14.60 2.65
N LEU A 49 1.59 15.54 3.32
CA LEU A 49 2.33 16.61 2.64
C LEU A 49 3.80 16.21 2.50
N GLU A 50 4.25 16.06 1.27
CA GLU A 50 5.62 15.66 0.93
C GLU A 50 6.26 16.70 0.03
N GLN A 51 7.38 17.29 0.47
CA GLN A 51 8.09 18.32 -0.30
C GLN A 51 7.18 19.49 -0.75
N GLY A 52 6.13 19.78 0.02
CA GLY A 52 5.14 20.83 -0.29
C GLY A 52 3.99 20.37 -1.19
N GLU A 53 4.00 19.13 -1.67
CA GLU A 53 2.94 18.56 -2.50
C GLU A 53 2.11 17.53 -1.73
N PRO A 54 0.78 17.53 -1.90
CA PRO A 54 -0.08 16.50 -1.33
C PRO A 54 0.14 15.16 -2.05
N MET A 55 0.25 14.09 -1.26
CA MET A 55 0.23 12.72 -1.73
C MET A 55 -0.83 11.94 -0.96
N GLU A 56 -1.55 11.06 -1.64
CA GLU A 56 -2.63 10.27 -1.06
C GLU A 56 -2.25 8.80 -1.06
N TYR A 57 -2.48 8.13 0.07
CA TYR A 57 -2.12 6.74 0.28
C TYR A 57 -3.28 5.94 0.84
N TYR A 58 -3.51 4.74 0.31
CA TYR A 58 -4.40 3.78 0.95
C TYR A 58 -3.83 3.32 2.30
N ALA A 59 -4.72 3.31 3.30
CA ALA A 59 -4.38 2.93 4.66
C ALA A 59 -5.50 2.14 5.32
N ARG A 60 -5.12 1.32 6.31
CA ARG A 60 -6.05 0.67 7.23
C ARG A 60 -6.24 1.55 8.45
N ARG A 61 -7.47 1.98 8.72
CA ARG A 61 -7.80 2.73 9.93
C ARG A 61 -7.69 1.80 11.13
N THR A 62 -6.80 2.16 12.05
CA THR A 62 -6.47 1.41 13.26
C THR A 62 -7.14 1.97 14.50
N GLY A 63 -7.92 3.03 14.38
CA GLY A 63 -8.60 3.66 15.51
C GLY A 63 -9.39 4.89 15.08
N PRO A 64 -9.89 5.68 16.05
CA PRO A 64 -10.70 6.85 15.76
C PRO A 64 -9.97 7.88 14.89
N VAL A 65 -8.66 8.03 15.07
CA VAL A 65 -7.83 9.06 14.42
C VAL A 65 -6.46 8.55 14.00
N THR A 66 -6.29 7.23 13.95
CA THR A 66 -5.02 6.57 13.58
C THR A 66 -5.22 5.60 12.41
N ALA A 67 -4.19 5.47 11.58
CA ALA A 67 -4.18 4.52 10.46
C ALA A 67 -2.77 4.03 10.15
N ARG A 68 -2.64 2.84 9.57
CA ARG A 68 -1.39 2.32 9.00
C ARG A 68 -1.46 2.38 7.48
N ILE A 69 -0.50 3.07 6.87
CA ILE A 69 -0.39 3.14 5.41
C ILE A 69 0.00 1.74 4.88
N VAL A 70 -0.68 1.26 3.84
CA VAL A 70 -0.40 -0.04 3.22
C VAL A 70 -0.01 0.06 1.75
N GLU A 71 -0.29 1.20 1.12
CA GLU A 71 0.15 1.47 -0.23
C GLU A 71 1.65 1.80 -0.28
N ASN A 72 2.34 1.15 -1.21
CA ASN A 72 3.72 1.48 -1.52
C ASN A 72 3.79 2.84 -2.23
N ALA A 73 4.72 3.69 -1.80
CA ALA A 73 4.91 4.97 -2.47
C ALA A 73 5.49 4.77 -3.88
N PRO A 74 5.22 5.71 -4.81
CA PRO A 74 5.85 5.73 -6.13
C PRO A 74 7.38 5.69 -6.04
N ALA A 75 8.03 5.11 -7.06
CA ALA A 75 9.48 4.85 -7.03
C ALA A 75 10.38 6.11 -6.91
N ASN A 76 9.84 7.30 -7.18
CA ASN A 76 10.54 8.59 -7.04
C ASN A 76 10.32 9.27 -5.67
N ARG A 77 9.64 8.61 -4.73
CA ARG A 77 9.33 9.13 -3.38
C ARG A 77 9.90 8.20 -2.31
N ALA A 78 10.11 8.76 -1.12
CA ALA A 78 10.41 7.95 0.07
C ALA A 78 9.19 7.11 0.43
N GLN A 79 9.41 5.88 0.90
CA GLN A 79 8.31 5.02 1.32
C GLN A 79 7.63 5.54 2.58
N GLN A 80 6.31 5.43 2.61
CA GLN A 80 5.47 5.61 3.80
C GLN A 80 4.72 4.32 4.18
N VAL A 81 4.85 3.24 3.40
CA VAL A 81 4.21 1.97 3.71
C VAL A 81 4.62 1.49 5.11
N GLY A 82 3.64 1.03 5.87
CA GLY A 82 3.79 0.65 7.27
C GLY A 82 3.83 1.81 8.26
N ASP A 83 3.93 3.07 7.82
CA ASP A 83 3.87 4.22 8.73
C ASP A 83 2.54 4.20 9.48
N TRP A 84 2.64 4.29 10.80
CA TRP A 84 1.48 4.44 11.68
C TRP A 84 1.30 5.92 11.97
N VAL A 85 0.18 6.46 11.51
CA VAL A 85 -0.06 7.90 11.44
C VAL A 85 -1.26 8.31 12.27
N VAL A 86 -1.26 9.57 12.68
CA VAL A 86 -2.43 10.27 13.20
C VAL A 86 -2.96 11.20 12.13
N PHE A 87 -4.29 11.25 11.98
CA PHE A 87 -4.96 12.14 11.05
C PHE A 87 -5.96 13.07 11.75
N ASP A 88 -6.30 14.17 11.08
CA ASP A 88 -7.44 15.02 11.43
C ASP A 88 -8.74 14.32 11.02
N ALA A 89 -9.68 14.18 11.96
CA ALA A 89 -10.96 13.50 11.72
C ALA A 89 -11.88 14.26 10.75
N ALA A 90 -11.56 15.52 10.40
CA ALA A 90 -12.23 16.23 9.33
C ALA A 90 -11.87 15.64 7.96
N LEU A 91 -12.89 15.35 7.16
CA LEU A 91 -12.67 14.91 5.78
C LEU A 91 -12.05 16.02 4.95
N VAL A 92 -11.06 15.67 4.14
CA VAL A 92 -10.46 16.57 3.15
C VAL A 92 -11.49 16.95 2.07
N HIS A 93 -12.34 15.99 1.71
CA HIS A 93 -13.44 16.17 0.76
C HIS A 93 -14.74 15.62 1.36
N PRO A 94 -15.87 16.31 1.23
CA PRO A 94 -17.15 15.80 1.72
C PRO A 94 -17.49 14.49 1.03
N ALA A 95 -18.23 13.62 1.73
CA ALA A 95 -18.78 12.43 1.11
C ALA A 95 -19.72 12.81 -0.04
N PRO A 96 -19.75 12.05 -1.15
CA PRO A 96 -20.73 12.25 -2.21
C PRO A 96 -22.16 12.20 -1.69
N GLU A 97 -23.06 12.98 -2.30
CA GLU A 97 -24.49 12.95 -1.95
C GLU A 97 -25.20 11.72 -2.53
N GLU A 98 -24.76 11.27 -3.71
CA GLU A 98 -25.35 10.16 -4.45
C GLU A 98 -24.97 8.80 -3.85
N GLU A 99 -25.97 7.93 -3.66
CA GLU A 99 -25.78 6.63 -2.99
C GLU A 99 -24.83 5.70 -3.77
N GLU A 100 -24.90 5.69 -5.10
CA GLU A 100 -24.03 4.87 -5.95
C GLU A 100 -22.55 5.28 -5.82
N GLN A 101 -22.28 6.59 -5.74
CA GLN A 101 -20.92 7.10 -5.53
C GLN A 101 -20.44 6.81 -4.09
N ARG A 102 -21.35 6.84 -3.11
CA ARG A 102 -21.05 6.50 -1.72
C ARG A 102 -20.64 5.04 -1.52
N GLN A 103 -21.11 4.11 -2.34
CA GLN A 103 -20.72 2.69 -2.25
C GLN A 103 -19.22 2.46 -2.49
N HIS A 104 -18.60 3.33 -3.29
CA HIS A 104 -17.17 3.28 -3.62
C HIS A 104 -16.36 4.37 -2.93
N PHE A 105 -16.98 5.16 -2.04
CA PHE A 105 -16.32 6.26 -1.35
C PHE A 105 -15.40 5.74 -0.26
N ILE A 106 -14.12 6.10 -0.35
CA ILE A 106 -13.14 5.87 0.71
C ILE A 106 -12.79 7.24 1.32
N PRO A 107 -13.05 7.45 2.62
CA PRO A 107 -12.86 8.76 3.22
C PRO A 107 -11.38 9.15 3.29
N THR A 108 -11.11 10.40 2.90
CA THR A 108 -9.76 10.99 2.89
C THR A 108 -9.56 11.90 4.09
N TYR A 109 -8.49 11.67 4.84
CA TYR A 109 -8.13 12.46 6.03
C TYR A 109 -6.72 13.05 5.88
N ALA A 110 -6.49 14.24 6.46
CA ALA A 110 -5.18 14.87 6.44
C ALA A 110 -4.27 14.27 7.51
N GLN A 111 -3.07 13.84 7.13
CA GLN A 111 -2.04 13.41 8.08
C GLN A 111 -1.58 14.61 8.93
N VAL A 112 -1.58 14.46 10.26
CA VAL A 112 -1.10 15.49 11.20
C VAL A 112 0.16 15.06 11.96
N HIS A 113 0.39 13.76 12.11
CA HIS A 113 1.56 13.24 12.82
C HIS A 113 1.92 11.82 12.38
N VAL A 114 3.19 11.44 12.49
CA VAL A 114 3.65 10.06 12.29
C VAL A 114 4.08 9.49 13.64
N LEU A 115 3.33 8.52 14.17
CA LEU A 115 3.62 7.86 15.44
C LEU A 115 4.83 6.96 15.34
N GLU A 116 4.90 6.20 14.25
CA GLU A 116 5.93 5.19 14.02
C GLU A 116 6.16 5.05 12.51
N ARG A 117 7.43 4.90 12.13
CA ARG A 117 7.80 4.67 10.72
C ARG A 117 7.73 3.19 10.41
N GLY A 118 7.22 2.86 9.22
CA GLY A 118 7.10 1.48 8.76
C GLY A 118 8.45 0.80 8.49
N GLY A 119 9.51 1.58 8.27
CA GLY A 119 10.87 1.05 8.12
C GLY A 119 11.16 0.46 6.74
N PHE A 120 10.53 0.98 5.69
CA PHE A 120 10.78 0.60 4.29
C PHE A 120 11.58 1.69 3.57
N GLU A 121 12.48 1.31 2.65
CA GLU A 121 13.31 2.29 1.92
C GLU A 121 12.78 2.61 0.52
N ARG A 122 12.65 1.58 -0.32
CA ARG A 122 12.22 1.71 -1.71
C ARG A 122 11.28 0.59 -2.10
N SER A 123 10.37 0.90 -3.01
CA SER A 123 9.59 -0.09 -3.74
C SER A 123 10.19 -0.36 -5.12
N TRP A 124 9.93 -1.54 -5.65
CA TRP A 124 10.30 -1.95 -7.00
C TRP A 124 9.04 -2.30 -7.77
N LEU A 125 8.90 -1.76 -8.98
CA LEU A 125 7.79 -2.05 -9.88
C LEU A 125 8.03 -3.37 -10.62
N ILE A 126 6.98 -4.18 -10.70
CA ILE A 126 6.92 -5.41 -11.47
C ILE A 126 5.67 -5.36 -12.34
N ASP A 127 5.81 -5.76 -13.59
CA ASP A 127 4.76 -5.72 -14.60
C ASP A 127 4.80 -6.96 -15.51
N GLY A 128 3.65 -7.42 -15.99
CA GLY A 128 3.51 -8.58 -16.85
C GLY A 128 2.10 -9.17 -16.85
N ALA A 129 1.94 -10.33 -17.48
CA ALA A 129 0.66 -11.02 -17.50
C ALA A 129 0.32 -11.65 -16.13
N HIS A 130 -0.94 -11.61 -15.74
CA HIS A 130 -1.42 -12.13 -14.47
C HIS A 130 -1.22 -13.66 -14.39
N PRO A 131 -0.60 -14.21 -13.33
CA PRO A 131 -0.30 -15.64 -13.23
C PRO A 131 -1.50 -16.50 -12.82
N GLY A 132 -2.62 -15.87 -12.49
CA GLY A 132 -3.78 -16.48 -11.86
C GLY A 132 -3.79 -16.29 -10.34
N GLU A 133 -4.98 -16.32 -9.74
CA GLU A 133 -5.19 -15.98 -8.32
C GLU A 133 -4.37 -16.87 -7.37
N GLU A 134 -4.30 -18.18 -7.62
CA GLU A 134 -3.58 -19.11 -6.74
C GLU A 134 -2.08 -18.79 -6.69
N ALA A 135 -1.45 -18.58 -7.85
CA ALA A 135 -0.03 -18.24 -7.95
C ALA A 135 0.26 -16.85 -7.39
N TRP A 136 -0.65 -15.89 -7.59
CA TRP A 136 -0.54 -14.55 -7.03
C TRP A 136 -0.64 -14.55 -5.50
N ASN A 137 -1.62 -15.24 -4.93
CA ASN A 137 -1.79 -15.34 -3.47
C ASN A 137 -0.60 -16.06 -2.81
N ALA A 138 -0.07 -17.12 -3.42
CA ALA A 138 1.11 -17.80 -2.90
C ALA A 138 2.36 -16.88 -2.90
N PHE A 139 2.47 -16.01 -3.90
CA PHE A 139 3.54 -15.01 -3.97
C PHE A 139 3.39 -13.94 -2.90
N THR A 140 2.20 -13.36 -2.71
CA THR A 140 1.98 -12.33 -1.70
C THR A 140 2.23 -12.86 -0.29
N GLU A 141 1.69 -14.03 0.05
CA GLU A 141 1.95 -14.71 1.33
C GLU A 141 3.45 -14.99 1.54
N GLY A 142 4.15 -15.44 0.49
CA GLY A 142 5.59 -15.70 0.55
C GLY A 142 6.43 -14.43 0.76
N ALA A 143 6.02 -13.30 0.17
CA ALA A 143 6.68 -12.02 0.33
C ALA A 143 6.41 -11.43 1.73
N GLU A 144 5.18 -11.54 2.22
CA GLU A 144 4.78 -11.13 3.57
C GLU A 144 5.55 -11.91 4.65
N ALA A 145 5.79 -13.21 4.44
CA ALA A 145 6.61 -14.03 5.34
C ALA A 145 8.09 -13.57 5.43
N GLN A 146 8.57 -12.80 4.45
CA GLN A 146 9.89 -12.14 4.47
C GLN A 146 9.84 -10.73 5.09
N GLY A 147 8.66 -10.29 5.55
CA GLY A 147 8.40 -8.94 6.04
C GLY A 147 8.30 -7.89 4.93
N TRP A 148 8.09 -8.28 3.68
CA TRP A 148 7.99 -7.35 2.56
C TRP A 148 6.54 -6.88 2.35
N GLN A 149 6.36 -5.72 1.73
CA GLN A 149 5.04 -5.16 1.46
C GLN A 149 4.75 -5.18 -0.03
N VAL A 150 3.70 -5.91 -0.41
CA VAL A 150 3.25 -6.03 -1.78
C VAL A 150 2.02 -5.16 -1.99
N TRP A 151 2.02 -4.35 -3.04
CA TRP A 151 0.87 -3.52 -3.40
C TRP A 151 0.59 -3.65 -4.90
N ALA A 152 -0.61 -4.15 -5.23
CA ALA A 152 -1.09 -4.25 -6.61
C ALA A 152 -1.74 -2.93 -7.03
N HIS A 153 -1.32 -2.42 -8.19
CA HIS A 153 -1.85 -1.22 -8.82
C HIS A 153 -2.91 -1.55 -9.89
N SER A 154 -2.84 -2.76 -10.44
CA SER A 154 -3.74 -3.22 -11.50
C SER A 154 -5.18 -3.32 -11.02
N ARG A 155 -6.08 -2.72 -11.79
CA ARG A 155 -7.52 -2.94 -11.70
C ARG A 155 -7.92 -4.21 -12.46
N PRO A 156 -9.12 -4.76 -12.25
CA PRO A 156 -9.57 -5.98 -12.94
C PRO A 156 -9.60 -5.89 -14.47
N ASP A 157 -9.62 -4.68 -15.02
CA ASP A 157 -9.61 -4.39 -16.46
C ASP A 157 -8.21 -4.12 -17.03
N TYR A 158 -7.16 -4.19 -16.21
CA TYR A 158 -5.79 -4.04 -16.68
C TYR A 158 -5.37 -5.25 -17.51
N THR A 159 -4.84 -5.00 -18.71
CA THR A 159 -4.36 -6.03 -19.64
C THR A 159 -3.00 -5.66 -20.21
N VAL A 160 -2.28 -6.69 -20.65
CA VAL A 160 -1.02 -6.56 -21.41
C VAL A 160 -1.22 -7.13 -22.81
N THR A 161 -0.45 -6.65 -23.78
CA THR A 161 -0.48 -7.21 -25.14
C THR A 161 0.13 -8.61 -25.12
N ASP A 162 -0.28 -9.55 -25.99
CA ASP A 162 0.52 -10.74 -26.29
C ASP A 162 0.22 -11.18 -27.74
N PRO A 163 1.22 -11.18 -28.64
CA PRO A 163 1.02 -11.60 -30.03
C PRO A 163 0.56 -13.06 -30.18
N ASP A 164 0.80 -13.91 -29.17
CA ASP A 164 0.41 -15.32 -29.18
C ASP A 164 -0.99 -15.56 -28.59
N ALA A 165 -1.62 -14.55 -27.98
CA ALA A 165 -2.95 -14.69 -27.39
C ALA A 165 -4.06 -14.56 -28.45
N ASP A 166 -5.13 -15.34 -28.33
CA ASP A 166 -6.24 -15.36 -29.29
C ASP A 166 -6.89 -13.97 -29.48
N GLU A 167 -7.02 -13.20 -28.39
CA GLU A 167 -7.56 -11.83 -28.39
C GLU A 167 -6.46 -10.76 -28.51
N GLY A 168 -5.20 -11.16 -28.67
CA GLY A 168 -4.04 -10.26 -28.72
C GLY A 168 -3.67 -9.62 -27.38
N THR A 169 -4.38 -9.95 -26.30
CA THR A 169 -4.13 -9.44 -24.95
C THR A 169 -4.33 -10.52 -23.89
N LEU A 170 -3.73 -10.31 -22.72
CA LEU A 170 -3.88 -11.14 -21.52
C LEU A 170 -4.24 -10.24 -20.33
N PRO A 171 -4.93 -10.79 -19.30
CA PRO A 171 -5.05 -10.10 -18.02
C PRO A 171 -3.67 -9.69 -17.51
N GLY A 172 -3.52 -8.44 -17.09
CA GLY A 172 -2.25 -7.87 -16.63
C GLY A 172 -2.13 -7.87 -15.11
N LEU A 173 -0.91 -7.77 -14.62
CA LEU A 173 -0.59 -7.59 -13.22
C LEU A 173 0.53 -6.55 -13.08
N LEU A 174 0.17 -5.39 -12.55
CA LEU A 174 1.12 -4.32 -12.22
C LEU A 174 1.15 -4.18 -10.71
N PHE A 175 2.31 -4.39 -10.10
CA PHE A 175 2.46 -4.33 -8.64
C PHE A 175 3.83 -3.82 -8.23
N THR A 176 3.94 -3.49 -6.94
CA THR A 176 5.19 -3.08 -6.33
C THR A 176 5.51 -3.91 -5.11
N VAL A 177 6.80 -4.11 -4.86
CA VAL A 177 7.30 -4.73 -3.62
C VAL A 177 8.25 -3.78 -2.91
N ALA A 178 7.91 -3.39 -1.67
CA ALA A 178 8.77 -2.63 -0.79
C ALA A 178 9.49 -3.56 0.19
N GLN A 179 10.81 -3.38 0.29
CA GLN A 179 11.65 -4.15 1.19
C GLN A 179 11.94 -3.36 2.48
N PRO A 180 12.03 -4.03 3.64
CA PRO A 180 12.51 -3.42 4.86
C PRO A 180 13.89 -2.77 4.68
N GLN A 181 14.13 -1.73 5.47
CA GLN A 181 15.39 -1.01 5.48
C GLN A 181 16.57 -1.95 5.73
N GLY A 182 17.64 -1.78 4.95
CA GLY A 182 18.85 -2.60 5.04
C GLY A 182 18.80 -3.92 4.27
N HIS A 183 17.65 -4.30 3.68
CA HIS A 183 17.60 -5.46 2.79
C HIS A 183 18.25 -5.14 1.44
N ALA A 184 19.12 -6.04 0.98
CA ALA A 184 19.75 -5.90 -0.34
C ALA A 184 18.71 -6.10 -1.47
N PRO A 185 18.66 -5.23 -2.49
CA PRO A 185 17.79 -5.41 -3.66
C PRO A 185 17.97 -6.77 -4.36
N LEU A 186 19.19 -7.30 -4.35
CA LEU A 186 19.50 -8.60 -4.93
C LEU A 186 18.71 -9.76 -4.28
N ALA A 187 18.31 -9.62 -3.00
CA ALA A 187 17.45 -10.60 -2.34
C ALA A 187 16.05 -10.65 -2.98
N LEU A 188 15.46 -9.50 -3.29
CA LEU A 188 14.18 -9.43 -4.01
C LEU A 188 14.33 -9.96 -5.44
N HIS A 189 15.40 -9.61 -6.15
CA HIS A 189 15.62 -10.13 -7.50
C HIS A 189 15.64 -11.66 -7.53
N ARG A 190 16.37 -12.29 -6.61
CA ARG A 190 16.45 -13.76 -6.49
C ARG A 190 15.11 -14.37 -6.08
N TYR A 191 14.39 -13.71 -5.17
CA TYR A 191 13.06 -14.15 -4.77
C TYR A 191 12.11 -14.15 -5.97
N LEU A 192 12.02 -13.04 -6.71
CA LEU A 192 11.19 -12.94 -7.92
C LEU A 192 11.53 -14.04 -8.92
N GLN A 193 12.82 -14.24 -9.24
CA GLN A 193 13.24 -15.32 -10.13
C GLN A 193 12.75 -16.71 -9.69
N GLN A 194 12.76 -17.00 -8.39
CA GLN A 194 12.36 -18.29 -7.85
C GLN A 194 10.83 -18.43 -7.76
N SER A 195 10.15 -17.41 -7.22
CA SER A 195 8.71 -17.44 -6.95
C SER A 195 7.88 -17.34 -8.23
N THR A 196 8.41 -16.71 -9.28
CA THR A 196 7.71 -16.58 -10.57
C THR A 196 8.19 -17.58 -11.62
N ALA A 197 9.09 -18.51 -11.28
CA ALA A 197 9.71 -19.44 -12.25
C ALA A 197 8.68 -20.34 -12.97
N ASN A 198 7.60 -20.70 -12.27
CA ASN A 198 6.57 -21.60 -12.77
C ASN A 198 5.30 -20.85 -13.22
N TRP A 199 5.35 -19.52 -13.28
CA TRP A 199 4.23 -18.75 -13.82
C TRP A 199 4.13 -18.98 -15.32
N SER A 200 2.91 -18.99 -15.85
CA SER A 200 2.66 -19.22 -17.28
C SER A 200 3.35 -18.21 -18.18
N HIS A 201 3.59 -17.00 -17.65
CA HIS A 201 4.18 -15.88 -18.36
C HIS A 201 5.28 -15.21 -17.52
N PRO A 202 6.43 -14.88 -18.11
CA PRO A 202 7.50 -14.16 -17.43
C PRO A 202 7.05 -12.75 -17.03
N GLN A 203 7.67 -12.19 -16.00
CA GLN A 203 7.41 -10.82 -15.53
C GLN A 203 8.63 -9.93 -15.76
N CYS A 204 8.40 -8.62 -15.80
CA CYS A 204 9.41 -7.60 -15.96
C CYS A 204 9.66 -6.86 -14.65
N TRP A 205 10.92 -6.81 -14.21
CA TRP A 205 11.39 -5.95 -13.12
C TRP A 205 12.72 -5.28 -13.51
N LEU A 206 12.82 -4.79 -14.77
CA LEU A 206 14.07 -4.31 -15.38
C LEU A 206 14.88 -3.37 -14.46
N ARG A 207 14.24 -2.38 -13.83
CA ARG A 207 14.92 -1.42 -12.95
C ARG A 207 15.58 -2.08 -11.74
N LEU A 208 14.99 -3.14 -11.21
CA LEU A 208 15.59 -3.92 -10.13
C LEU A 208 16.78 -4.74 -10.64
N ALA A 209 16.66 -5.37 -11.81
CA ALA A 209 17.79 -6.09 -12.41
C ALA A 209 18.98 -5.16 -12.68
N GLU A 210 18.73 -3.97 -13.23
CA GLU A 210 19.74 -2.93 -13.46
C GLU A 210 20.46 -2.54 -12.17
N ALA A 211 19.71 -2.24 -11.11
CA ALA A 211 20.29 -1.85 -9.82
C ALA A 211 21.08 -2.99 -9.14
N CYS A 212 20.78 -4.24 -9.48
CA CYS A 212 21.48 -5.42 -9.00
C CYS A 212 22.63 -5.88 -9.92
N ASN A 213 22.93 -5.14 -11.00
CA ASN A 213 23.87 -5.55 -12.06
C ASN A 213 23.57 -6.95 -12.63
N GLN A 214 22.29 -7.26 -12.85
CA GLN A 214 21.83 -8.53 -13.43
C GLN A 214 21.52 -8.37 -14.92
N GLU A 215 21.30 -9.50 -15.60
CA GLU A 215 21.00 -9.51 -17.03
C GLU A 215 19.71 -8.74 -17.35
N ARG A 216 19.80 -7.90 -18.38
CA ARG A 216 18.69 -7.03 -18.80
C ARG A 216 17.83 -7.66 -19.89
N GLN A 217 18.45 -8.47 -20.75
CA GLN A 217 17.80 -9.01 -21.95
C GLN A 217 16.51 -9.76 -21.64
N PRO A 218 16.43 -10.64 -20.63
CA PRO A 218 15.17 -11.31 -20.30
C PRO A 218 14.02 -10.35 -20.03
N HIS A 219 14.28 -9.19 -19.42
CA HIS A 219 13.26 -8.18 -19.15
C HIS A 219 12.92 -7.33 -20.38
N LEU A 220 13.89 -7.08 -21.26
CA LEU A 220 13.65 -6.38 -22.53
C LEU A 220 12.78 -7.23 -23.46
N ASP A 221 13.00 -8.55 -23.49
CA ASP A 221 12.18 -9.48 -24.28
C ASP A 221 10.72 -9.50 -23.78
N VAL A 222 10.52 -9.42 -22.45
CA VAL A 222 9.19 -9.31 -21.83
C VAL A 222 8.50 -8.00 -22.19
N ILE A 223 9.24 -6.88 -22.12
CA ILE A 223 8.73 -5.56 -22.52
C ILE A 223 8.28 -5.56 -23.99
N GLU A 224 9.10 -6.11 -24.89
CA GLU A 224 8.79 -6.18 -26.31
C GLU A 224 7.56 -7.07 -26.57
N ARG A 225 7.50 -8.25 -25.95
CA ARG A 225 6.38 -9.18 -26.11
C ARG A 225 5.07 -8.60 -25.60
N TYR A 226 5.10 -7.99 -24.41
CA TYR A 226 3.89 -7.58 -23.70
C TYR A 226 3.49 -6.11 -23.87
N GLY A 227 4.33 -5.31 -24.54
CA GLY A 227 4.06 -3.90 -24.83
C GLY A 227 4.08 -3.02 -23.58
N LEU A 228 5.05 -3.25 -22.69
CA LEU A 228 5.18 -2.56 -21.38
C LEU A 228 5.94 -1.22 -21.45
#